data_AF-A0A1B0EUT0-F1
#
_entry.id   AF-A0A1B0EUT0-F1
#
_cell.length_a   1.000
_cell.length_b   1.000
_cell.length_c   1.000
_cell.angle_alpha   90.00
_cell.angle_beta   90.00
_cell.angle_gamma   90.00
#
_symmetry.space_group_name_H-M   'P 1'
#
loop_
_entity.id
_entity.type
_entity.pdbx_description
1 polymer ?
#
loop_
_entity_poly.entity_id
_entity_poly.type
_entity_poly.pdbx_seq_one_letter_code
_entity_poly.pdbx_strand_id
1 'polypeptide(L)'
;MIDMIFDVSAYETEQDLDFEAFRKNNLEINSDFKCFDGIFLEGGRWNRLTRLIDESHPRILYDRLPILAVRTLARSLKDKRHFKKRLRRYKCPVYKTSARFGTVLSTEHSSNFVMYIDLDCKESPTHWINRGVAGLCQLDD
;
A
#
# COMPACT_ATOMS: atom_id res chain seq x y z
N MET A 1 5.61 -19.77 17.85
CA MET A 1 4.73 -18.84 17.11
C MET A 1 5.63 -18.05 16.17
N ILE A 2 5.52 -18.24 14.87
CA ILE A 2 6.32 -17.48 13.89
C ILE A 2 5.51 -16.21 13.60
N ASP A 3 5.92 -15.09 14.18
CA ASP A 3 5.38 -13.78 13.84
C ASP A 3 5.71 -13.49 12.36
N MET A 4 4.71 -13.67 11.49
CA MET A 4 4.82 -13.32 10.07
C MET A 4 4.56 -11.83 9.91
N ILE A 5 5.55 -11.11 9.38
CA ILE A 5 5.41 -9.70 9.02
C ILE A 5 5.25 -9.62 7.50
N PHE A 6 4.20 -8.94 7.05
CA PHE A 6 4.00 -8.64 5.63
C PHE A 6 4.86 -7.45 5.23
N ASP A 7 5.74 -7.65 4.26
CA ASP A 7 6.44 -6.57 3.58
C ASP A 7 5.68 -6.20 2.32
N VAL A 8 5.06 -5.01 2.32
CA VAL A 8 4.29 -4.51 1.20
C VAL A 8 5.12 -3.44 0.53
N SER A 9 5.62 -3.74 -0.67
CA SER A 9 6.32 -2.77 -1.49
C SER A 9 5.51 -2.49 -2.74
N ALA A 10 5.33 -1.21 -3.07
CA ALA A 10 4.89 -0.82 -4.40
C ALA A 10 5.87 -1.37 -5.43
N TYR A 11 5.41 -2.30 -6.26
CA TYR A 11 6.20 -2.89 -7.32
C TYR A 11 5.66 -2.40 -8.65
N GLU A 12 6.45 -1.61 -9.35
CA GLU A 12 6.07 -1.07 -10.64
C GLU A 12 6.96 -1.68 -11.72
N THR A 13 6.33 -2.23 -12.75
CA THR A 13 6.98 -2.45 -14.03
C THR A 13 7.02 -1.15 -14.82
N GLU A 14 8.05 -0.96 -15.64
CA GLU A 14 8.14 0.18 -16.55
C GLU A 14 7.14 0.08 -17.73
N GLN A 15 6.38 -1.01 -17.80
CA GLN A 15 5.42 -1.30 -18.86
C GLN A 15 4.05 -1.58 -18.25
N ASP A 16 2.99 -1.04 -18.85
CA ASP A 16 1.59 -1.44 -18.64
C ASP A 16 1.39 -2.88 -19.11
N LEU A 17 1.93 -3.83 -18.36
CA LEU A 17 1.70 -5.25 -18.57
C LEU A 17 0.39 -5.63 -17.90
N ASP A 18 -0.41 -6.46 -18.60
CA ASP A 18 -1.58 -7.12 -18.05
C ASP A 18 -1.26 -7.74 -16.68
N PHE A 19 -2.11 -7.50 -15.68
CA PHE A 19 -1.94 -7.99 -14.31
C PHE A 19 -1.66 -9.49 -14.30
N GLU A 20 -2.34 -10.27 -15.14
CA GLU A 20 -2.13 -11.72 -15.19
C GLU A 20 -0.80 -12.08 -15.85
N ALA A 21 -0.34 -11.33 -16.85
CA ALA A 21 0.99 -11.52 -17.44
C ALA A 21 2.10 -11.15 -16.43
N PHE A 22 1.94 -10.04 -15.71
CA PHE A 22 2.86 -9.63 -14.63
C PHE A 22 2.90 -10.67 -13.51
N ARG A 23 1.73 -11.07 -13.03
CA ARG A 23 1.54 -12.05 -11.97
C ARG A 23 2.19 -13.38 -12.35
N LYS A 24 1.92 -13.90 -13.54
CA LYS A 24 2.50 -15.16 -14.01
C LYS A 24 4.02 -15.08 -14.10
N ASN A 25 4.55 -14.04 -14.75
CA ASN A 25 5.99 -13.89 -14.94
C ASN A 25 6.76 -13.70 -13.63
N ASN A 26 6.18 -13.04 -12.62
CA ASN A 26 6.88 -12.75 -11.36
C ASN A 26 6.62 -13.77 -10.25
N LEU A 27 5.46 -14.43 -10.22
CA LEU A 27 5.18 -15.50 -9.26
C LEU A 27 5.89 -16.81 -9.61
N GLU A 28 6.10 -17.10 -10.90
CA GLU A 28 6.87 -18.28 -11.32
C GLU A 28 8.36 -18.19 -10.91
N ILE A 29 8.89 -16.97 -10.78
CA ILE A 29 10.30 -16.71 -10.42
C ILE A 29 10.50 -16.61 -8.90
N ASN A 30 9.48 -16.23 -8.13
CA ASN A 30 9.62 -15.94 -6.70
C ASN A 30 8.39 -16.40 -5.89
N SER A 31 8.38 -17.69 -5.49
CA SER A 31 7.28 -18.36 -4.77
C SER A 31 6.85 -17.68 -3.47
N ASP A 32 7.73 -16.86 -2.90
CA ASP A 32 7.58 -16.22 -1.59
C ASP A 32 6.74 -14.94 -1.63
N PHE A 33 6.40 -14.45 -2.83
CA PHE A 33 5.61 -13.26 -3.03
C PHE A 33 4.18 -13.59 -3.46
N LYS A 34 3.24 -12.73 -3.08
CA LYS A 34 1.87 -12.64 -3.57
C LYS A 34 1.65 -11.22 -4.06
N CYS A 35 0.89 -11.05 -5.13
CA CYS A 35 0.59 -9.72 -5.68
C CYS A 35 -0.90 -9.43 -5.55
N PHE A 36 -1.25 -8.18 -5.31
CA PHE A 36 -2.60 -7.67 -5.42
C PHE A 36 -2.61 -6.28 -6.02
N ASP A 37 -3.72 -5.94 -6.65
CA ASP A 37 -3.99 -4.64 -7.22
C ASP A 37 -5.35 -4.12 -6.71
N GLY A 38 -5.85 -3.03 -7.28
CA GLY A 38 -7.18 -2.51 -6.96
C GLY A 38 -7.27 -1.73 -5.65
N ILE A 39 -6.15 -1.24 -5.12
CA ILE A 39 -6.16 -0.27 -4.02
C ILE A 39 -6.18 1.14 -4.58
N PHE A 40 -7.10 1.96 -4.09
CA PHE A 40 -7.23 3.38 -4.42
C PHE A 40 -6.71 4.23 -3.26
N LEU A 41 -5.90 5.23 -3.56
CA LEU A 41 -5.39 6.20 -2.60
C LEU A 41 -6.33 7.40 -2.57
N GLU A 42 -6.90 7.69 -1.40
CA GLU A 42 -7.67 8.89 -1.11
C GLU A 42 -6.81 9.88 -0.33
N GLY A 43 -7.02 11.19 -0.52
CA GLY A 43 -6.30 12.26 0.19
C GLY A 43 -4.86 12.48 -0.28
N GLY A 44 -4.42 11.73 -1.29
CA GLY A 44 -3.13 11.87 -1.96
C GLY A 44 -3.13 11.10 -3.27
N ARG A 45 -2.03 11.16 -4.02
CA ARG A 45 -1.81 10.38 -5.24
C ARG A 45 -0.50 9.62 -5.19
N TRP A 46 -0.35 8.62 -6.04
CA TRP A 46 0.91 7.92 -6.24
C TRP A 46 1.58 8.38 -7.53
N ASN A 47 2.65 9.14 -7.36
CA ASN A 47 3.39 9.73 -8.46
C ASN A 47 4.27 8.65 -9.13
N ARG A 48 3.80 8.12 -10.27
CA ARG A 48 4.46 7.06 -11.07
C ARG A 48 5.88 7.39 -11.51
N LEU A 49 6.20 8.67 -11.70
CA LEU A 49 7.54 9.10 -12.11
C LEU A 49 8.51 9.04 -10.94
N THR A 50 8.09 9.51 -9.76
CA THR A 50 8.96 9.57 -8.58
C THR A 50 8.88 8.32 -7.70
N ARG A 51 7.82 7.52 -7.87
CA ARG A 51 7.43 6.37 -7.04
C ARG A 51 7.25 6.73 -5.58
N LEU A 52 6.55 7.84 -5.33
CA LEU A 52 6.29 8.39 -3.99
C LEU A 52 4.85 8.85 -3.89
N ILE A 53 4.34 8.93 -2.66
CA ILE A 53 3.10 9.69 -2.39
C ILE A 53 3.35 11.16 -2.68
N ASP A 54 2.38 11.77 -3.34
CA ASP A 54 2.34 13.18 -3.71
C ASP A 54 0.94 13.76 -3.46
N GLU A 55 0.81 15.08 -3.51
CA GLU A 55 -0.48 15.75 -3.36
C GLU A 55 -1.43 15.38 -4.52
N SER A 56 -2.72 15.19 -4.21
CA SER A 56 -3.74 14.94 -5.23
C SER A 56 -3.83 16.08 -6.24
N HIS A 57 -4.22 15.74 -7.47
CA HIS A 57 -4.57 16.75 -8.46
C HIS A 57 -5.91 17.41 -8.11
N PRO A 58 -6.09 18.70 -8.46
CA PRO A 58 -7.37 19.37 -8.26
C PRO A 58 -8.52 18.57 -8.87
N ARG A 59 -9.58 18.35 -8.08
CA ARG A 59 -10.81 17.63 -8.47
C ARG A 59 -10.63 16.13 -8.77
N ILE A 60 -9.48 15.54 -8.42
CA ILE A 60 -9.29 14.09 -8.45
C ILE A 60 -9.34 13.58 -7.01
N LEU A 61 -10.39 12.82 -6.68
CA LEU A 61 -10.62 12.31 -5.33
C LEU A 61 -9.73 11.11 -4.99
N TYR A 62 -9.50 10.25 -5.97
CA TYR A 62 -8.81 8.98 -5.82
C TYR A 62 -7.76 8.81 -6.90
N ASP A 63 -6.63 8.20 -6.54
CA ASP A 63 -5.64 7.71 -7.50
C ASP A 63 -5.43 6.21 -7.28
N ARG A 64 -5.25 5.42 -8.34
CA ARG A 64 -5.02 3.98 -8.17
C ARG A 64 -3.57 3.77 -7.75
N LEU A 65 -3.31 2.89 -6.77
CA LEU A 65 -1.94 2.44 -6.49
C LEU A 65 -1.45 1.48 -7.58
N PRO A 66 -0.13 1.35 -7.78
CA PRO A 66 0.42 0.29 -8.61
C PRO A 66 0.17 -1.08 -7.99
N ILE A 67 0.55 -2.13 -8.72
CA ILE A 67 0.52 -3.49 -8.18
C ILE A 67 1.39 -3.55 -6.92
N LEU A 68 0.84 -4.10 -5.86
CA LEU A 68 1.53 -4.25 -4.59
C LEU A 68 1.98 -5.70 -4.46
N ALA A 69 3.30 -5.87 -4.28
CA ALA A 69 3.90 -7.17 -4.01
C ALA A 69 4.08 -7.33 -2.50
N VAL A 70 3.66 -8.48 -1.99
CA VAL A 70 3.71 -8.84 -0.58
C VAL A 70 4.43 -10.14 -0.39
N ARG A 71 5.38 -10.15 0.54
CA ARG A 71 6.02 -11.38 1.03
C ARG A 71 5.93 -11.45 2.54
N THR A 72 5.97 -12.68 3.05
CA THR A 72 6.20 -12.92 4.47
C THR A 72 7.69 -12.81 4.76
N LEU A 73 8.04 -12.07 5.81
CA LEU A 73 9.41 -12.01 6.30
C LEU A 73 9.50 -12.64 7.68
N ALA A 74 10.54 -13.45 7.88
CA ALA A 74 11.00 -13.80 9.23
C ALA A 74 11.51 -12.54 9.94
N ARG A 75 11.15 -12.36 11.21
CA ARG A 75 11.48 -11.14 12.00
C ARG A 75 12.95 -10.71 11.93
N SER A 76 13.89 -11.65 11.89
CA SER A 76 15.33 -11.35 11.86
C SER A 76 15.82 -10.66 10.58
N LEU A 77 15.03 -10.71 9.50
CA LEU A 77 15.34 -10.05 8.22
C LEU A 77 14.89 -8.59 8.16
N LYS A 78 14.08 -8.13 9.14
CA LYS A 78 13.53 -6.77 9.17
C LYS A 78 14.64 -5.71 9.32
N ASP A 79 15.68 -6.01 10.09
CA ASP A 79 16.77 -5.08 10.44
C ASP A 79 17.78 -4.85 9.31
N LYS A 80 17.76 -5.67 8.25
CA LYS A 80 18.72 -5.56 7.13
C LYS A 80 18.28 -4.61 6.01
N ARG A 81 17.14 -3.94 6.13
CA ARG A 81 16.63 -3.01 5.11
C ARG A 81 17.32 -1.65 5.19
N HIS A 82 18.60 -1.64 4.84
CA HIS A 82 19.27 -0.44 4.34
C HIS A 82 18.83 -0.19 2.89
N PHE A 83 17.66 0.44 2.69
CA PHE A 83 17.33 0.97 1.36
C PHE A 83 16.84 2.42 1.46
N LYS A 84 17.59 3.31 0.81
CA LYS A 84 17.44 4.77 0.70
C LYS A 84 17.37 5.54 2.02
N LYS A 85 18.55 5.84 2.59
CA LYS A 85 18.79 6.75 3.73
C LYS A 85 18.13 8.15 3.66
N ARG A 86 17.44 8.52 2.57
CA ARG A 86 16.85 9.85 2.35
C ARG A 86 15.32 9.87 2.21
N LEU A 87 14.64 8.74 2.05
CA LEU A 87 13.18 8.71 1.90
C LEU A 87 12.51 8.34 3.22
N ARG A 88 11.40 9.01 3.51
CA ARG A 88 10.54 8.68 4.65
C ARG A 88 9.50 7.68 4.20
N ARG A 89 8.96 6.94 5.15
CA ARG A 89 7.95 5.92 4.91
C ARG A 89 6.69 6.25 5.70
N TYR A 90 5.59 6.35 5.00
CA TYR A 90 4.27 6.52 5.58
C TYR A 90 3.57 5.17 5.67
N LYS A 91 3.15 4.80 6.88
CA LYS A 91 2.29 3.63 7.12
C LYS A 91 0.86 4.01 6.75
N CYS A 92 0.52 3.81 5.48
CA CYS A 92 -0.80 4.12 4.96
C CYS A 92 -1.81 3.05 5.42
N PRO A 93 -2.89 3.42 6.13
CA PRO A 93 -3.94 2.47 6.48
C PRO A 93 -4.78 2.13 5.24
N VAL A 94 -5.17 0.87 5.11
CA VAL A 94 -6.06 0.39 4.04
C VAL A 94 -7.39 -0.03 4.65
N TYR A 95 -8.49 0.46 4.06
CA TYR A 95 -9.86 0.18 4.47
C TYR A 95 -10.65 -0.45 3.32
N LYS A 96 -11.75 -1.13 3.64
CA LYS A 96 -12.67 -1.67 2.63
C LYS A 96 -13.43 -0.54 1.93
N THR A 97 -13.95 0.42 2.69
CA THR A 97 -14.78 1.54 2.19
C THR A 97 -14.31 2.90 2.72
N SER A 98 -14.66 3.98 2.01
CA SER A 98 -14.28 5.37 2.32
C SER A 98 -14.80 5.86 3.68
N ALA A 99 -15.91 5.29 4.14
CA ALA A 99 -16.55 5.59 5.41
C ALA A 99 -15.57 5.44 6.57
N ARG A 100 -14.58 4.53 6.46
CA ARG A 100 -13.51 4.27 7.43
C ARG A 100 -13.98 3.96 8.86
N PHE A 101 -15.28 3.80 9.06
CA PHE A 101 -15.90 3.18 10.22
C PHE A 101 -16.49 1.83 9.82
N GLY A 102 -16.54 0.89 10.76
CA GLY A 102 -17.18 -0.41 10.56
C GLY A 102 -18.08 -0.73 11.74
N THR A 103 -19.02 -1.67 11.58
CA THR A 103 -19.81 -2.20 12.69
C THR A 103 -18.87 -2.91 13.66
N VAL A 104 -18.90 -2.50 14.94
CA VAL A 104 -18.13 -3.13 16.03
C VAL A 104 -18.78 -4.49 16.32
N LEU A 105 -18.29 -5.55 15.68
CA LEU A 105 -18.91 -6.89 15.81
C LEU A 105 -18.40 -7.67 17.03
N SER A 106 -17.26 -7.29 17.59
CA SER A 106 -16.76 -7.73 18.90
C SER A 106 -15.46 -6.96 19.18
N THR A 107 -15.09 -6.87 20.45
CA THR A 107 -14.19 -5.91 21.08
C THR A 107 -12.71 -5.90 20.64
N GLU A 108 -12.35 -5.92 19.35
CA GLU A 108 -10.96 -5.60 19.00
C GLU A 108 -10.64 -5.12 17.57
N HIS A 109 -11.49 -5.33 16.55
CA HIS A 109 -11.14 -4.87 15.19
C HIS A 109 -12.35 -4.33 14.43
N SER A 110 -12.23 -3.13 13.85
CA SER A 110 -13.23 -2.61 12.93
C SER A 110 -13.35 -3.56 11.75
N SER A 111 -14.57 -3.87 11.31
CA SER A 111 -14.82 -4.68 10.11
C SER A 111 -14.31 -4.03 8.82
N ASN A 112 -13.91 -2.75 8.86
CA ASN A 112 -13.50 -1.95 7.72
C ASN A 112 -11.98 -1.86 7.53
N PHE A 113 -11.18 -1.85 8.59
CA PHE A 113 -9.72 -1.87 8.48
C PHE A 113 -9.20 -3.21 7.93
N VAL A 114 -8.28 -3.14 6.96
CA VAL A 114 -7.68 -4.31 6.31
C VAL A 114 -6.26 -4.52 6.81
N MET A 115 -5.37 -3.53 6.57
CA MET A 115 -3.95 -3.62 6.90
C MET A 115 -3.26 -2.25 6.78
N TYR A 116 -1.98 -2.19 7.18
CA TYR A 116 -1.10 -1.09 6.79
C TYR A 116 -0.25 -1.49 5.59
N ILE A 117 -0.01 -0.52 4.70
CA ILE A 117 0.98 -0.62 3.63
C ILE A 117 2.04 0.47 3.82
N ASP A 118 3.30 0.14 3.53
CA ASP A 118 4.41 1.06 3.63
C ASP A 118 4.59 1.79 2.30
N LEU A 119 4.33 3.10 2.26
CA LEU A 119 4.50 3.92 1.07
C LEU A 119 5.64 4.93 1.26
N ASP A 120 6.52 5.02 0.27
CA ASP A 120 7.63 5.97 0.31
C ASP A 120 7.11 7.39 0.03
N CYS A 121 7.68 8.38 0.72
CA CYS A 121 7.28 9.78 0.62
C CYS A 121 8.45 10.74 0.92
N LYS A 122 8.33 11.98 0.43
CA LYS A 122 9.27 13.07 0.75
C LYS A 122 8.91 13.75 2.07
N GLU A 123 7.62 14.04 2.24
CA GLU A 123 7.09 14.70 3.43
C GLU A 123 7.10 13.81 4.66
N SER A 124 6.94 14.41 5.84
CA SER A 124 6.84 13.67 7.09
C SER A 124 5.58 12.78 7.13
N PRO A 125 5.59 11.63 7.83
CA PRO A 125 4.38 10.82 8.01
C PRO A 125 3.19 11.62 8.57
N THR A 126 3.43 12.58 9.47
CA THR A 126 2.42 13.46 10.04
C THR A 126 1.69 14.30 9.00
N HIS A 127 2.38 14.71 7.92
CA HIS A 127 1.78 15.44 6.80
C HIS A 127 0.63 14.66 6.17
N TRP A 128 0.84 13.37 5.93
CA TRP A 128 -0.12 12.47 5.30
C TRP A 128 -1.21 12.02 6.26
N ILE A 129 -0.89 11.84 7.55
CA ILE A 129 -1.88 11.61 8.61
C ILE A 129 -2.87 12.77 8.66
N ASN A 130 -2.39 14.02 8.71
CA ASN A 130 -3.24 15.20 8.80
C ASN A 130 -4.09 15.43 7.55
N ARG A 131 -3.65 14.93 6.39
CA ARG A 131 -4.42 14.94 5.13
C ARG A 131 -5.42 13.80 5.02
N GLY A 132 -5.42 12.87 5.97
CA GLY A 132 -6.27 11.70 5.94
C GLY A 132 -5.95 10.77 4.77
N VAL A 133 -4.68 10.68 4.33
CA VAL A 133 -4.32 9.74 3.26
C VAL A 133 -4.64 8.31 3.68
N ALA A 134 -5.36 7.56 2.84
CA ALA A 134 -5.60 6.14 3.08
C ALA A 134 -5.78 5.36 1.77
N GLY A 135 -5.54 4.06 1.84
CA GLY A 135 -5.92 3.11 0.81
C GLY A 135 -7.36 2.64 0.99
N LEU A 136 -8.08 2.44 -0.11
CA LEU A 136 -9.44 1.93 -0.17
C LEU A 136 -9.46 0.71 -1.12
N CYS A 137 -10.09 -0.39 -0.71
CA CYS A 137 -10.30 -1.55 -1.58
C CYS A 137 -11.47 -1.36 -2.55
N GLN A 138 -12.41 -0.46 -2.21
CA GLN A 138 -13.58 -0.15 -3.01
C GLN A 138 -13.86 1.35 -2.92
N LEU A 139 -14.24 1.96 -4.04
CA LEU A 139 -14.75 3.32 -4.11
C LEU A 139 -16.26 3.33 -3.88
N ASP A 140 -16.79 4.45 -3.38
CA ASP A 140 -18.24 4.61 -3.30
C ASP A 140 -18.84 4.84 -4.70
N ASP A 141 -20.06 4.34 -4.91
CA ASP A 141 -20.85 4.56 -6.13
C ASP A 141 -21.41 5.99 -6.22
#